data_AF-A0A950WDA6-F1
#
_entry.id   AF-A0A950WDA6-F1
#
_cell.length_a   1.000
_cell.length_b   1.000
_cell.length_c   1.000
_cell.angle_alpha   90.00
_cell.angle_beta   90.00
_cell.angle_gamma   90.00
#
_symmetry.space_group_name_H-M   'P 1'
#
loop_
_entity.id
_entity.type
_entity.pdbx_description
1 polymer ?
#
loop_
_entity_poly.entity_id
_entity_poly.type
_entity_poly.pdbx_seq_one_letter_code
_entity_poly.pdbx_strand_id
1 'polypeptide(L)'
;MSIAKQSVNQEALEQQWQERCKQGNFSPAVLGVGTVRVFGKSGDAPVTFPRIDSLTALNTLAADEQWALSVAQEIVAAAQAKHRPVMATQPPQAGTIPTPVSIRSFDPSLEHILILSLTRGG
;
A
#
# COMPACT_ATOMS: atom_id res chain seq x y z
N MET A 1 6.28 -24.74 -19.38
CA MET A 1 6.47 -23.29 -19.57
C MET A 1 6.45 -22.62 -18.21
N SER A 2 7.31 -21.61 -18.03
CA SER A 2 8.04 -21.28 -16.80
C SER A 2 7.27 -20.51 -15.71
N ILE A 3 6.37 -21.17 -14.98
CA ILE A 3 5.63 -20.53 -13.87
C ILE A 3 6.53 -20.34 -12.63
N ALA A 4 7.51 -21.23 -12.40
CA ALA A 4 8.35 -21.20 -11.20
C ALA A 4 9.34 -20.02 -11.12
N LYS A 5 9.77 -19.43 -12.24
CA LYS A 5 10.76 -18.33 -12.22
C LYS A 5 10.17 -16.98 -11.80
N GLN A 6 8.88 -16.75 -12.05
CA GLN A 6 8.23 -15.48 -11.68
C GLN A 6 7.90 -15.44 -10.18
N SER A 7 7.44 -16.55 -9.60
CA SER A 7 7.13 -16.65 -8.17
C SER A 7 8.36 -16.46 -7.29
N VAL A 8 9.50 -17.07 -7.66
CA VAL A 8 10.77 -16.96 -6.93
C VAL A 8 11.27 -15.50 -6.89
N ASN A 9 11.02 -14.72 -7.95
CA ASN A 9 11.41 -13.31 -7.99
C ASN A 9 10.51 -12.44 -7.09
N GLN A 10 9.21 -12.75 -7.00
CA GLN A 10 8.27 -12.01 -6.14
C GLN A 10 8.54 -12.26 -4.66
N GLU A 11 8.76 -13.50 -4.24
CA GLU A 11 9.09 -13.83 -2.84
C GLU A 11 10.42 -13.17 -2.42
N ALA A 12 11.40 -13.11 -3.31
CA ALA A 12 12.66 -12.42 -3.05
C ALA A 12 12.47 -10.90 -2.88
N LEU A 13 11.64 -10.27 -3.73
CA LEU A 13 11.30 -8.84 -3.62
C LEU A 13 10.52 -8.55 -2.34
N GLU A 14 9.61 -9.44 -1.94
CA GLU A 14 8.89 -9.33 -0.67
C GLU A 14 9.83 -9.38 0.52
N GLN A 15 10.74 -10.36 0.56
CA GLN A 15 11.72 -10.47 1.64
C GLN A 15 12.65 -9.26 1.69
N GLN A 16 13.11 -8.78 0.53
CA GLN A 16 13.94 -7.57 0.44
C GLN A 16 13.20 -6.34 0.95
N TRP A 17 11.93 -6.17 0.58
CA TRP A 17 11.10 -5.07 1.06
C TRP A 17 10.89 -5.13 2.57
N GLN A 18 10.57 -6.32 3.13
CA GLN A 18 10.41 -6.49 4.57
C GLN A 18 11.71 -6.18 5.33
N GLU A 19 12.84 -6.61 4.79
CA GLU A 19 14.14 -6.32 5.39
C GLU A 19 14.47 -4.82 5.31
N ARG A 20 14.19 -4.17 4.17
CA ARG A 20 14.33 -2.73 4.02
C ARG A 20 13.47 -1.96 5.01
N CYS A 21 12.23 -2.39 5.22
CA CYS A 21 11.33 -1.81 6.22
C CYS A 21 11.92 -1.89 7.64
N LYS A 22 12.60 -2.99 8.00
CA LYS A 22 13.25 -3.13 9.31
C LYS A 22 14.50 -2.27 9.45
N GLN A 23 15.28 -2.17 8.37
CA GLN A 23 16.55 -1.42 8.36
C GLN A 23 16.33 0.08 8.22
N GLY A 24 15.20 0.52 7.67
CA GLY A 24 14.92 1.93 7.41
C GLY A 24 15.74 2.53 6.25
N ASN A 25 16.36 1.69 5.42
CA ASN A 25 17.24 2.13 4.33
C ASN A 25 16.45 2.32 3.03
N PHE A 26 15.71 3.42 2.90
CA PHE A 26 14.87 3.69 1.73
C PHE A 26 15.57 4.54 0.66
N SER A 27 15.08 4.46 -0.57
CA SER A 27 15.52 5.36 -1.65
C SER A 27 15.20 6.83 -1.31
N PRO A 28 15.97 7.81 -1.81
CA PRO A 28 15.81 9.22 -1.46
C PRO A 28 14.43 9.82 -1.77
N ALA A 29 13.69 9.22 -2.70
CA ALA A 29 12.33 9.64 -3.06
C ALA A 29 11.25 9.16 -2.08
N VAL A 30 11.59 8.27 -1.15
CA VAL A 30 10.66 7.71 -0.17
C VAL A 30 10.55 8.64 1.03
N LEU A 31 9.35 9.16 1.24
CA LEU A 31 8.99 10.03 2.36
C LEU A 31 8.81 9.26 3.68
N GLY A 32 8.55 7.96 3.58
CA GLY A 32 8.28 7.07 4.70
C GLY A 32 7.57 5.80 4.27
N VAL A 33 6.97 5.08 5.22
CA VAL A 33 6.22 3.85 4.95
C VAL A 33 4.73 4.11 5.16
N GLY A 34 3.93 3.71 4.16
CA GLY A 34 2.48 3.73 4.19
C GLY A 34 1.94 2.32 4.42
N THR A 35 0.66 2.24 4.74
CA THR A 35 -0.01 0.96 5.03
C THR A 35 -1.35 0.86 4.33
N VAL A 36 -1.60 -0.28 3.69
CA VAL A 36 -2.93 -0.69 3.22
C VAL A 36 -3.46 -1.75 4.18
N ARG A 37 -4.62 -1.49 4.79
CA ARG A 37 -5.30 -2.45 5.66
C ARG A 37 -6.66 -2.81 5.09
N VAL A 38 -6.89 -4.10 4.95
CA VAL A 38 -8.16 -4.65 4.47
C VAL A 38 -8.98 -5.17 5.65
N PHE A 39 -10.06 -4.47 5.98
CA PHE A 39 -11.00 -4.91 7.03
C PHE A 39 -11.93 -6.02 6.50
N GLY A 40 -12.43 -6.87 7.39
CA GLY A 40 -13.37 -7.95 7.04
C GLY A 40 -12.77 -9.30 6.69
N LYS A 41 -11.44 -9.39 6.66
CA LYS A 41 -10.72 -10.65 6.59
C LYS A 41 -10.02 -10.84 7.94
N SER A 42 -10.45 -11.83 8.71
CA SER A 42 -9.84 -12.15 9.99
C SER A 42 -8.36 -12.45 9.79
N GLY A 43 -7.48 -11.76 10.52
CA GLY A 43 -6.04 -12.00 10.51
C GLY A 43 -5.23 -11.30 9.41
N ASP A 44 -5.82 -10.41 8.59
CA ASP A 44 -5.02 -9.68 7.59
C ASP A 44 -4.10 -8.65 8.25
N ALA A 45 -2.79 -8.87 8.11
CA ALA A 45 -1.75 -7.93 8.47
C ALA A 45 -1.81 -6.72 7.52
N PRO A 46 -1.46 -5.50 8.00
CA PRO A 46 -1.34 -4.35 7.12
C PRO A 46 -0.22 -4.60 6.10
N VAL A 47 -0.49 -4.34 4.83
CA VAL A 47 0.52 -4.39 3.77
C VAL A 47 1.23 -3.05 3.74
N THR A 48 2.54 -3.05 3.93
CA THR A 48 3.36 -1.83 3.90
C THR A 48 3.79 -1.50 2.47
N PHE A 49 3.90 -0.21 2.15
CA PHE A 49 4.40 0.27 0.87
C PHE A 49 5.24 1.55 1.05
N PRO A 50 6.15 1.87 0.13
CA PRO A 50 6.92 3.11 0.20
C PRO A 50 6.02 4.31 -0.12
N ARG A 51 6.01 5.32 0.74
CA ARG A 51 5.34 6.59 0.46
C ARG A 51 6.21 7.46 -0.40
N ILE A 52 5.66 7.94 -1.50
CA ILE A 52 6.34 8.84 -2.44
C ILE A 52 5.40 10.00 -2.77
N ASP A 53 5.95 11.18 -3.06
CA ASP A 53 5.13 12.35 -3.42
C ASP A 53 4.27 12.11 -4.66
N SER A 54 4.81 11.38 -5.64
CA SER A 54 4.05 11.01 -6.83
C SER A 54 4.67 9.83 -7.58
N LEU A 55 3.88 9.23 -8.47
CA LEU A 55 4.30 8.13 -9.34
C LEU A 55 5.43 8.52 -10.32
N THR A 56 5.74 9.81 -10.52
CA THR A 56 6.87 10.20 -11.37
C THR A 56 8.22 9.78 -10.77
N ALA A 57 8.27 9.55 -9.45
CA ALA A 57 9.46 9.09 -8.76
C ALA A 57 9.71 7.57 -8.91
N LEU A 58 8.81 6.81 -9.54
CA LEU A 58 8.91 5.34 -9.68
C LEU A 58 10.27 4.88 -10.19
N ASN A 59 10.82 5.53 -11.22
CA ASN A 59 12.09 5.14 -11.83
C ASN A 59 13.32 5.36 -10.94
N THR A 60 13.15 6.07 -9.82
CA THR A 60 14.24 6.34 -8.85
C THR A 60 14.21 5.37 -7.67
N LEU A 61 13.16 4.56 -7.56
CA LEU A 61 13.01 3.57 -6.50
C LEU A 61 13.77 2.29 -6.82
N ALA A 62 14.17 1.58 -5.77
CA ALA A 62 14.69 0.23 -5.90
C ALA A 62 13.60 -0.76 -6.37
N ALA A 63 14.01 -1.90 -6.93
CA ALA A 63 13.06 -2.87 -7.48
C ALA A 63 12.05 -3.40 -6.44
N ASP A 64 12.50 -3.61 -5.20
CA ASP A 64 11.65 -4.05 -4.09
C ASP A 64 10.62 -2.98 -3.67
N GLU A 65 11.01 -1.71 -3.71
CA GLU A 65 10.12 -0.58 -3.45
C GLU A 65 9.06 -0.43 -4.56
N GLN A 66 9.46 -0.53 -5.83
CA GLN A 66 8.53 -0.51 -6.97
C GLN A 66 7.54 -1.67 -6.89
N TRP A 67 8.03 -2.86 -6.52
CA TRP A 67 7.18 -4.03 -6.31
C TRP A 67 6.17 -3.79 -5.19
N ALA A 68 6.60 -3.32 -4.02
CA ALA A 68 5.72 -3.07 -2.88
C ALA A 68 4.64 -2.03 -3.20
N LEU A 69 5.00 -0.98 -3.95
CA LEU A 69 4.06 0.02 -4.44
C LEU A 69 3.03 -0.58 -5.40
N SER A 70 3.48 -1.44 -6.31
CA SER A 70 2.60 -2.14 -7.27
C SER A 70 1.61 -3.05 -6.56
N VAL A 71 2.06 -3.80 -5.54
CA VAL A 71 1.19 -4.65 -4.71
C VAL A 71 0.12 -3.82 -4.00
N ALA A 72 0.48 -2.69 -3.39
CA ALA A 72 -0.48 -1.80 -2.75
C ALA A 72 -1.52 -1.25 -3.73
N GLN A 73 -1.07 -0.85 -4.93
CA GLN A 73 -1.95 -0.40 -6.01
C GLN A 73 -2.91 -1.51 -6.46
N GLU A 74 -2.43 -2.74 -6.65
CA GLU A 74 -3.25 -3.90 -7.03
C GLU A 74 -4.31 -4.22 -5.98
N ILE A 75 -3.98 -4.15 -4.69
CA ILE A 75 -4.93 -4.37 -3.59
C ILE A 75 -6.05 -3.32 -3.63
N VAL A 76 -5.71 -2.05 -3.80
CA VAL A 76 -6.68 -0.95 -3.90
C VAL A 76 -7.55 -1.11 -5.14
N ALA A 77 -6.95 -1.41 -6.30
CA ALA A 77 -7.69 -1.65 -7.55
C ALA A 77 -8.64 -2.84 -7.42
N ALA A 78 -8.20 -3.95 -6.81
CA ALA A 78 -9.03 -5.13 -6.56
C ALA A 78 -10.19 -4.83 -5.61
N ALA A 79 -9.98 -3.97 -4.61
CA ALA A 79 -11.04 -3.52 -3.71
C ALA A 79 -12.08 -2.66 -4.45
N GLN A 80 -11.63 -1.73 -5.29
CA GLN A 80 -12.50 -0.87 -6.10
C GLN A 80 -13.31 -1.68 -7.12
N ALA A 81 -12.69 -2.66 -7.78
CA ALA A 81 -13.38 -3.58 -8.69
C ALA A 81 -14.48 -4.40 -7.99
N LYS A 82 -14.33 -4.63 -6.67
CA LYS A 82 -15.34 -5.29 -5.82
C LYS A 82 -16.30 -4.30 -5.15
N HIS A 83 -16.30 -3.04 -5.58
CA HIS A 83 -17.12 -1.94 -5.02
C HIS A 83 -16.96 -1.78 -3.50
N ARG A 84 -15.79 -2.10 -2.95
CA ARG A 84 -15.51 -1.91 -1.53
C ARG A 84 -15.16 -0.45 -1.26
N PRO A 85 -15.62 0.14 -0.14
CA PRO A 85 -15.21 1.48 0.23
C PRO A 85 -13.70 1.50 0.54
N VAL A 86 -12.96 2.35 -0.17
CA VAL A 86 -11.56 2.63 0.12
C VAL A 86 -11.49 4.02 0.74
N MET A 87 -10.94 4.07 1.95
CA MET A 87 -10.74 5.29 2.72
C MET A 87 -9.25 5.55 2.90
N ALA A 88 -8.86 6.81 3.05
CA ALA A 88 -7.52 7.18 3.42
C ALA A 88 -7.54 8.22 4.54
N THR A 89 -6.62 8.11 5.49
CA THR A 89 -6.43 9.16 6.49
C THR A 89 -5.45 10.19 5.94
N GLN A 90 -5.84 11.45 5.96
CA GLN A 90 -4.89 12.54 5.78
C GLN A 90 -4.06 12.70 7.06
N PRO A 91 -2.80 13.18 6.94
CA PRO A 91 -2.03 13.55 8.12
C PRO A 91 -2.82 14.57 8.95
N PRO A 92 -2.80 14.46 10.30
CA PRO A 92 -3.58 15.34 11.16
C PRO A 92 -3.19 16.80 10.93
N GLN A 93 -4.17 17.62 10.53
CA GLN A 93 -4.00 19.08 10.53
C GLN A 93 -4.17 19.58 11.97
N ALA A 94 -3.34 20.56 12.36
CA ALA A 94 -3.33 21.09 13.73
C ALA A 94 -4.75 21.49 14.18
N GLY A 95 -5.22 20.89 15.28
CA GLY A 95 -6.54 21.16 15.85
C GLY A 95 -7.70 20.33 15.27
N THR A 96 -7.43 19.35 14.39
CA THR A 96 -8.47 18.48 13.81
C THR A 96 -8.22 17.00 14.11
N ILE A 97 -9.30 16.24 14.31
CA ILE A 97 -9.24 14.78 14.31
C ILE A 97 -9.21 14.35 12.84
N PRO A 98 -8.17 13.66 12.36
CA PRO A 98 -8.09 13.23 10.96
C PRO A 98 -9.25 12.29 10.67
N THR A 99 -10.15 12.72 9.78
CA THR A 99 -11.27 11.91 9.34
C THR A 99 -10.87 11.15 8.07
N PRO A 100 -11.08 9.82 8.03
CA PRO A 100 -10.84 9.07 6.81
C PRO A 100 -11.73 9.59 5.67
N VAL A 101 -11.12 9.90 4.53
CA VAL A 101 -11.82 10.35 3.32
C VAL A 101 -11.88 9.22 2.29
N SER A 102 -12.99 9.09 1.58
CA SER A 102 -13.09 8.09 0.53
C SER A 102 -12.23 8.47 -0.67
N ILE A 103 -11.39 7.55 -1.13
CA ILE A 103 -10.53 7.74 -2.31
C ILE A 103 -10.99 6.85 -3.46
N ARG A 104 -10.89 7.40 -4.68
CA ARG A 104 -11.29 6.72 -5.93
C ARG A 104 -10.11 6.20 -6.74
N SER A 105 -8.89 6.53 -6.35
CA SER A 105 -7.66 6.08 -6.97
C SER A 105 -6.61 5.85 -5.88
N PHE A 106 -5.68 4.94 -6.14
CA PHE A 106 -4.49 4.80 -5.30
C PHE A 106 -3.66 6.09 -5.38
N ASP A 107 -3.26 6.62 -4.23
CA ASP A 107 -2.36 7.75 -4.10
C ASP A 107 -1.21 7.32 -3.16
N PRO A 108 0.03 7.25 -3.67
CA PRO A 108 1.16 6.72 -2.92
C PRO A 108 1.70 7.71 -1.87
N SER A 109 1.21 8.95 -1.82
CA SER A 109 1.59 9.92 -0.78
C SER A 109 0.89 9.66 0.56
N LEU A 110 -0.22 8.91 0.52
CA LEU A 110 -1.07 8.63 1.67
C LEU A 110 -0.42 7.66 2.66
N GLU A 111 -0.63 7.92 3.95
CA GLU A 111 0.00 7.14 5.02
C GLU A 111 -0.79 5.88 5.39
N HIS A 112 -2.10 6.00 5.53
CA HIS A 112 -2.97 4.88 5.83
C HIS A 112 -4.11 4.82 4.84
N ILE A 113 -4.21 3.69 4.14
CA ILE A 113 -5.30 3.33 3.25
C ILE A 113 -6.07 2.20 3.92
N LEU A 114 -7.36 2.39 4.11
CA LEU A 114 -8.28 1.49 4.80
C LEU A 114 -9.31 1.00 3.78
N ILE A 115 -9.34 -0.30 3.53
CA ILE A 115 -10.34 -0.93 2.67
C ILE A 115 -11.39 -1.57 3.55
N LEU A 116 -12.60 -1.03 3.56
CA LEU A 116 -13.68 -1.48 4.43
C LEU A 116 -14.39 -2.70 3.85
N SER A 117 -14.95 -3.52 4.74
CA SER A 117 -15.87 -4.58 4.34
C SER A 117 -17.17 -3.96 3.86
N LEU A 118 -17.86 -4.63 2.93
CA LEU A 118 -19.27 -4.36 2.74
C LEU A 118 -20.01 -4.94 3.95
N THR A 119 -20.43 -4.07 4.87
CA THR A 119 -21.46 -4.43 5.85
C THR A 119 -22.77 -4.57 5.10
N ARG A 120 -23.08 -5.78 4.62
CA ARG A 120 -24.48 -6.15 4.38
C ARG A 120 -25.12 -6.27 5.76
N GLY A 121 -25.86 -5.24 6.17
CA GLY A 121 -26.79 -5.36 7.30
C GLY A 121 -27.74 -6.52 7.01
N GLY A 122 -27.78 -7.48 7.93
CA GLY A 122 -28.74 -8.56 7.99
C GLY A 122 -29.32 -8.58 9.40
#